data_AF-A0A8T4NSW9-F1
#
_entry.id   AF-A0A8T4NSW9-F1
#
_cell.length_a   1.000
_cell.length_b   1.000
_cell.length_c   1.000
_cell.angle_alpha   90.00
_cell.angle_beta   90.00
_cell.angle_gamma   90.00
#
_symmetry.space_group_name_H-M   'P 1'
#
loop_
_entity.id
_entity.type
_entity.pdbx_description
1 polymer ?
#
loop_
_entity_poly.entity_id
_entity_poly.type
_entity_poly.pdbx_seq_one_letter_code
_entity_poly.pdbx_strand_id
1 'polypeptide(L)'
;TPKYRYKMMRKEKLKIICRVAIQEACKRHNIEIEIIKVMDEHVHMIADVPRTISDAKALQIIKGLSSYILFRLCPALRKRYPDGHFWTEGYFCDGVGNSNFARNNFKLLRTPRFLPAGKKLRTK
;
A
#
# COMPACT_ATOMS: atom_id res chain seq x y z
N THR A 1 7.32 4.58 8.60
CA THR A 1 8.08 5.41 9.58
C THR A 1 9.48 5.66 9.06
N PRO A 2 9.96 6.91 8.97
CA PRO A 2 11.33 7.20 8.56
C PRO A 2 12.35 6.54 9.49
N LYS A 3 13.52 6.18 8.96
CA LYS A 3 14.62 5.62 9.75
C LYS A 3 15.00 6.61 10.85
N TYR A 4 15.26 6.09 12.05
CA TYR A 4 15.53 6.84 13.29
C TYR A 4 14.38 7.75 13.78
N ARG A 5 13.14 7.59 13.26
CA ARG A 5 11.96 8.38 13.65
C ARG A 5 12.17 9.90 13.56
N TYR A 6 13.02 10.36 12.65
CA TYR A 6 13.16 11.79 12.42
C TYR A 6 11.85 12.40 11.91
N LYS A 7 11.50 13.59 12.41
CA LYS A 7 10.32 14.37 12.01
C LYS A 7 10.50 15.06 10.65
N MET A 8 10.93 14.29 9.65
CA MET A 8 11.29 14.80 8.32
C MET A 8 10.07 15.35 7.58
N MET A 9 8.92 14.70 7.76
CA MET A 9 7.67 15.07 7.11
C MET A 9 6.98 16.26 7.79
N ARG A 10 7.62 16.93 8.77
CA ARG A 10 7.14 18.21 9.31
C ARG A 10 7.14 19.31 8.24
N LYS A 11 8.10 19.29 7.33
CA LYS A 11 8.17 20.26 6.22
C LYS A 11 7.10 19.93 5.19
N GLU A 12 6.20 20.88 4.94
CA GLU A 12 5.04 20.68 4.05
C GLU A 12 5.46 20.20 2.65
N LYS A 13 6.51 20.81 2.08
CA LYS A 13 7.07 20.37 0.79
C LYS A 13 7.45 18.89 0.78
N LEU A 14 8.11 18.40 1.83
CA LEU A 14 8.52 17.00 1.91
C LEU A 14 7.32 16.07 2.17
N LYS A 15 6.35 16.53 2.98
CA LYS A 15 5.09 15.80 3.23
C LYS A 15 4.33 15.55 1.92
N ILE A 16 4.18 16.58 1.09
CA ILE A 16 3.54 16.47 -0.23
C ILE A 16 4.30 15.52 -1.15
N ILE A 17 5.62 15.69 -1.28
CA ILE A 17 6.45 14.82 -2.14
C ILE A 17 6.37 13.37 -1.67
N CYS A 18 6.41 13.13 -0.35
CA CYS A 18 6.30 11.78 0.21
C CYS A 18 4.94 11.15 -0.12
N ARG A 19 3.84 11.90 0.02
CA ARG A 19 2.51 11.44 -0.37
C ARG A 19 2.46 11.06 -1.84
N VAL A 20 2.95 11.92 -2.73
CA VAL A 20 2.97 11.65 -4.18
C VAL A 20 3.85 10.45 -4.52
N ALA A 21 5.02 10.32 -3.89
CA ALA A 21 5.92 9.19 -4.11
C ALA A 21 5.29 7.84 -3.70
N ILE A 22 4.53 7.81 -2.61
CA ILE A 22 3.78 6.61 -2.18
C ILE A 22 2.65 6.31 -3.16
N GLN A 23 1.88 7.33 -3.58
CA GLN A 23 0.80 7.16 -4.55
C GLN A 23 1.31 6.61 -5.89
N GLU A 24 2.42 7.14 -6.37
CA GLU A 24 3.07 6.65 -7.59
C GLU A 24 3.56 5.21 -7.43
N ALA A 25 4.12 4.85 -6.28
CA ALA A 25 4.55 3.48 -6.01
C ALA A 25 3.37 2.49 -6.02
N CYS A 26 2.24 2.86 -5.40
CA CYS A 26 1.04 2.02 -5.42
C CYS A 26 0.45 1.90 -6.83
N LYS A 27 0.37 3.00 -7.57
CA LYS A 27 -0.18 3.04 -8.93
C LYS A 27 0.56 2.11 -9.89
N ARG A 28 1.89 2.03 -9.82
CA ARG A 28 2.70 1.16 -10.69
C ARG A 28 2.50 -0.33 -10.45
N HIS A 29 1.96 -0.71 -9.29
CA HIS A 29 1.81 -2.09 -8.87
C HIS A 29 0.35 -2.49 -8.65
N ASN A 30 -0.59 -1.71 -9.21
CA ASN A 30 -2.04 -1.91 -9.08
C ASN A 30 -2.51 -2.04 -7.63
N ILE A 31 -1.87 -1.32 -6.71
CA ILE A 31 -2.31 -1.19 -5.32
C ILE A 31 -3.22 0.03 -5.26
N GLU A 32 -4.48 -0.16 -4.87
CA GLU A 32 -5.46 0.92 -4.78
C GLU A 32 -5.40 1.53 -3.38
N ILE A 33 -5.13 2.83 -3.28
CA ILE A 33 -5.10 3.53 -1.99
C ILE A 33 -6.49 4.09 -1.73
N GLU A 34 -7.10 3.71 -0.61
CA GLU A 34 -8.35 4.31 -0.15
C GLU A 34 -8.08 5.56 0.67
N ILE A 35 -7.19 5.46 1.66
CA ILE A 35 -6.85 6.55 2.59
C ILE A 35 -5.35 6.57 2.80
N ILE A 36 -4.74 7.76 2.74
CA ILE A 36 -3.35 7.98 3.12
C ILE A 36 -3.22 9.23 3.98
N LYS A 37 -2.57 9.08 5.13
CA LYS A 37 -2.26 10.18 6.06
C LYS A 37 -0.78 10.19 6.38
N VAL A 38 -0.10 11.24 5.93
CA VAL A 38 1.32 11.47 6.20
C VAL A 38 1.44 12.31 7.47
N MET A 39 1.90 11.68 8.55
CA MET A 39 2.20 12.34 9.82
C MET A 39 3.65 12.82 9.81
N ASP A 40 4.08 13.55 10.84
CA ASP A 40 5.43 14.12 10.87
C ASP A 40 6.53 13.05 11.00
N GLU A 41 6.23 11.95 11.67
CA GLU A 41 7.17 10.87 12.00
C GLU A 41 6.78 9.50 11.44
N HIS A 42 5.60 9.34 10.84
CA HIS A 42 5.15 8.09 10.24
C HIS A 42 4.06 8.32 9.19
N VAL A 43 3.64 7.27 8.50
CA VAL A 43 2.57 7.32 7.50
C VAL A 43 1.59 6.21 7.82
N HIS A 44 0.30 6.55 7.82
CA HIS A 44 -0.80 5.60 7.85
C HIS A 44 -1.40 5.49 6.46
N MET A 45 -1.72 4.27 6.05
CA MET A 45 -2.37 4.00 4.76
C MET A 45 -3.34 2.84 4.91
N ILE A 46 -4.49 2.97 4.26
CA ILE A 46 -5.42 1.89 3.97
C ILE A 46 -5.41 1.73 2.46
N ALA A 47 -5.12 0.51 2.01
CA ALA A 47 -5.01 0.19 0.60
C ALA A 47 -5.50 -1.23 0.33
N ASP A 48 -6.11 -1.42 -0.84
CA ASP A 48 -6.44 -2.74 -1.37
C ASP A 48 -5.21 -3.28 -2.11
N VAL A 49 -4.65 -4.37 -1.58
CA VAL A 49 -3.47 -5.03 -2.14
C VAL A 49 -3.94 -6.23 -2.97
N PRO A 50 -3.51 -6.35 -4.24
CA PRO A 50 -3.82 -7.53 -5.04
C PRO A 50 -3.42 -8.82 -4.34
N ARG A 51 -4.31 -9.82 -4.31
CA ARG A 51 -4.04 -11.15 -3.71
C ARG A 51 -2.85 -11.90 -4.34
N THR A 52 -2.35 -11.44 -5.47
CA THR A 52 -1.15 -11.96 -6.14
C THR A 52 0.15 -11.51 -5.46
N ILE A 53 0.10 -10.49 -4.61
CA ILE A 53 1.24 -9.89 -3.92
C ILE A 53 1.04 -10.08 -2.42
N SER A 54 2.06 -10.57 -1.72
CA SER A 54 2.02 -10.64 -0.25
C SER A 54 2.15 -9.25 0.38
N ASP A 55 1.59 -9.06 1.57
CA ASP A 55 1.65 -7.79 2.29
C ASP A 55 3.08 -7.29 2.49
N ALA A 56 3.99 -8.21 2.84
CA ALA A 56 5.42 -7.93 2.98
C ALA A 56 6.02 -7.40 1.66
N LYS A 57 5.64 -8.01 0.53
CA LYS A 57 6.13 -7.61 -0.79
C LYS A 57 5.56 -6.26 -1.21
N ALA A 58 4.27 -6.01 -0.98
CA ALA A 58 3.64 -4.74 -1.26
C ALA A 58 4.34 -3.61 -0.49
N LEU A 59 4.59 -3.80 0.81
CA LEU A 59 5.29 -2.81 1.63
C LEU A 59 6.75 -2.63 1.22
N GLN A 60 7.44 -3.69 0.81
CA GLN A 60 8.80 -3.59 0.25
C GLN A 60 8.83 -2.68 -0.99
N ILE A 61 7.88 -2.87 -1.91
CA ILE A 61 7.73 -2.08 -3.12
C ILE A 61 7.44 -0.62 -2.78
N ILE A 62 6.43 -0.38 -1.94
CA ILE A 62 6.00 0.96 -1.56
C ILE A 62 7.15 1.71 -0.89
N LYS A 63 7.80 1.12 0.10
CA LYS A 63 8.91 1.74 0.83
C LYS A 63 10.12 1.95 -0.10
N GLY A 64 10.48 0.96 -0.92
CA GLY A 64 11.64 1.03 -1.81
C GLY A 64 11.49 2.12 -2.87
N LEU A 65 10.39 2.09 -3.63
CA LEU A 65 10.17 3.02 -4.72
C LEU A 65 9.89 4.45 -4.22
N SER A 66 9.14 4.62 -3.12
CA SER A 66 8.94 5.95 -2.54
C SER A 66 10.25 6.55 -2.02
N SER A 67 11.12 5.74 -1.39
CA SER A 67 12.46 6.18 -0.96
C SER A 67 13.30 6.61 -2.16
N TYR A 68 13.29 5.82 -3.24
CA TYR A 68 13.99 6.15 -4.48
C TYR A 68 13.54 7.50 -5.06
N ILE A 69 12.23 7.72 -5.18
CA ILE A 69 11.67 8.97 -5.70
C ILE A 69 12.02 10.15 -4.78
N LEU A 70 11.94 9.96 -3.46
CA LEU A 70 12.28 11.00 -2.48
C LEU A 70 13.74 11.46 -2.60
N PHE A 71 14.70 10.54 -2.73
CA PHE A 71 16.11 10.91 -2.88
C PHE A 71 16.43 11.55 -4.23
N ARG A 72 15.71 11.18 -5.29
CA ARG A 72 15.81 11.84 -6.61
C ARG A 72 15.31 13.28 -6.57
N LEU A 73 14.13 13.51 -5.97
CA LEU A 73 13.49 14.83 -5.92
C LEU A 73 14.07 15.73 -4.82
N CYS A 74 14.63 15.16 -3.76
CA CYS A 74 15.22 15.89 -2.65
C CYS A 74 16.63 15.35 -2.31
N PRO A 75 17.66 15.66 -3.12
CA PRO A 75 19.03 15.20 -2.88
C PRO A 75 19.59 15.61 -1.51
N ALA A 76 19.11 16.73 -0.97
CA ALA A 76 19.48 17.23 0.36
C ALA A 76 19.17 16.24 1.50
N LEU A 77 18.25 15.27 1.30
CA LEU A 77 17.99 14.21 2.27
C LEU A 77 19.23 13.37 2.58
N ARG A 78 20.18 13.25 1.65
CA ARG A 78 21.43 12.50 1.85
C ARG A 78 22.30 13.07 2.96
N LYS A 79 22.16 14.36 3.30
CA LYS A 79 22.85 14.97 4.44
C LYS A 79 22.44 14.33 5.77
N ARG A 80 21.22 13.79 5.85
CA ARG A 80 20.68 13.14 7.05
C ARG A 80 20.60 11.61 6.91
N TYR A 81 20.45 11.12 5.68
CA TYR A 81 20.43 9.70 5.35
C TYR A 81 21.54 9.39 4.32
N PRO A 82 22.81 9.33 4.75
CA PRO A 82 23.94 9.13 3.83
C PRO A 82 23.82 7.80 3.08
N ASP A 83 23.37 6.74 3.77
CA ASP A 83 23.19 5.40 3.22
C ASP A 83 22.01 5.27 2.23
N GLY A 84 21.20 6.32 2.07
CA GLY A 84 20.05 6.29 1.15
C GLY A 84 18.85 5.47 1.65
N HIS A 85 18.78 5.18 2.95
CA HIS A 85 17.63 4.50 3.57
C HIS A 85 16.69 5.50 4.24
N PHE A 86 15.60 5.88 3.57
CA PHE A 86 14.63 6.82 4.15
C PHE A 86 13.73 6.15 5.19
N TRP A 87 13.26 4.92 4.93
CA TRP A 87 12.37 4.18 5.82
C TRP A 87 13.13 3.24 6.75
N THR A 88 12.55 2.96 7.92
CA THR A 88 13.00 1.84 8.77
C THR A 88 12.66 0.49 8.12
N GLU A 89 13.34 -0.59 8.51
CA GLU A 89 13.08 -1.95 8.01
C GLU A 89 11.71 -2.47 8.44
N GLY A 90 11.33 -2.21 9.69
CA GLY A 90 10.04 -2.62 10.25
C GLY A 90 8.83 -1.96 9.58
N TYR A 91 7.68 -2.60 9.76
CA TYR A 91 6.36 -2.09 9.39
C TYR A 91 5.30 -2.73 10.29
N PHE A 92 4.12 -2.12 10.32
CA PHE A 92 2.93 -2.69 10.93
C PHE A 92 1.88 -2.83 9.83
N CYS A 93 1.26 -4.01 9.75
CA CYS A 93 0.22 -4.33 8.78
C CYS A 93 -0.82 -5.19 9.51
N ASP A 94 -2.09 -4.88 9.29
CA ASP A 94 -3.20 -5.64 9.84
C ASP A 94 -4.34 -5.67 8.81
N GLY A 95 -5.10 -6.76 8.81
CA GLY A 95 -6.21 -6.96 7.89
C GLY A 95 -7.44 -6.17 8.34
N VAL A 96 -7.94 -5.30 7.46
CA VAL A 96 -9.22 -4.62 7.69
C VAL A 96 -10.32 -5.38 6.97
N GLY A 97 -11.07 -6.20 7.71
CA GLY A 97 -12.30 -6.82 7.22
C GLY A 97 -13.50 -5.93 7.51
N ASN A 98 -14.54 -5.99 6.68
CA ASN A 98 -15.76 -5.26 7.02
C ASN A 98 -17.03 -6.02 6.59
N SER A 99 -17.96 -6.16 7.52
CA SER A 99 -19.37 -6.45 7.24
C SER A 99 -20.13 -5.21 6.74
N ASN A 100 -19.59 -4.00 6.98
CA ASN A 100 -20.22 -2.70 6.69
C ASN A 100 -19.40 -1.76 5.78
N PHE A 101 -18.25 -2.19 5.22
CA PHE A 101 -17.60 -1.45 4.13
C PHE A 101 -18.34 -1.91 2.89
N ALA A 102 -19.38 -1.18 2.52
CA ALA A 102 -20.05 -1.39 1.26
C ALA A 102 -19.01 -1.18 0.14
N ARG A 103 -18.38 -2.27 -0.31
CA ARG A 103 -17.64 -2.33 -1.56
C ARG A 103 -18.65 -2.16 -2.69
N ASN A 104 -19.06 -0.93 -2.94
CA ASN A 104 -19.70 -0.61 -4.20
C ASN A 104 -18.68 -0.88 -5.30
N ASN A 105 -19.01 -1.86 -6.16
CA ASN A 105 -18.39 -2.16 -7.45
C ASN A 105 -17.13 -3.05 -7.50
N PHE A 106 -17.00 -4.06 -6.64
CA PHE A 106 -16.26 -5.25 -7.05
C PHE A 106 -17.23 -6.35 -7.48
N LYS A 107 -17.36 -6.53 -8.79
CA LYS A 107 -17.87 -7.76 -9.41
C LYS A 107 -17.16 -8.93 -8.72
N LEU A 108 -17.87 -9.60 -7.83
CA LEU A 108 -17.56 -10.95 -7.40
C LEU A 108 -17.66 -11.83 -8.66
N LEU A 109 -16.61 -11.86 -9.48
CA LEU A 109 -16.26 -13.06 -10.21
C LEU A 109 -15.75 -14.06 -9.16
N ARG A 110 -16.69 -14.55 -8.34
CA ARG A 110 -16.56 -15.86 -7.71
C ARG A 110 -16.29 -16.80 -8.88
N THR A 111 -15.12 -17.41 -8.86
CA THR A 111 -14.79 -18.59 -9.66
C THR A 111 -16.00 -19.53 -9.69
N PRO A 112 -16.30 -20.20 -10.82
CA PRO A 112 -17.40 -21.13 -10.88
C PRO A 112 -17.10 -22.24 -9.87
N ARG A 113 -17.92 -22.27 -8.82
CA ARG A 113 -17.95 -23.36 -7.84
C ARG A 113 -18.26 -24.61 -8.66
N PHE A 114 -17.32 -25.54 -8.74
CA PHE A 114 -17.58 -26.90 -9.23
C PHE A 114 -18.81 -27.44 -8.47
N LEU A 115 -19.95 -27.53 -9.16
CA LEU A 115 -21.10 -28.30 -8.69
C LEU A 115 -20.84 -29.76 -9.09
N PRO A 116 -20.90 -30.73 -8.16
CA PRO A 116 -20.83 -32.12 -8.54
C PRO A 116 -22.05 -32.51 -9.39
N ALA A 117 -21.78 -33.26 -10.45
CA ALA A 117 -22.75 -33.71 -11.43
C ALA A 117 -23.84 -34.61 -10.82
N GLY A 118 -25.08 -34.40 -11.27
CA GLY A 118 -26.06 -35.47 -11.46
C GLY A 118 -27.09 -35.69 -10.36
N LYS A 119 -28.29 -35.13 -10.56
CA LYS A 119 -29.56 -35.83 -10.30
C LYS A 119 -30.58 -35.44 -11.39
N LYS A 120 -30.98 -36.42 -12.19
CA LYS A 120 -32.08 -36.31 -13.18
C LYS A 120 -33.40 -36.11 -12.43
N LEU A 121 -34.14 -35.06 -12.74
CA LEU A 121 -35.56 -34.95 -12.36
C LEU A 121 -36.41 -35.46 -13.52
N ARG A 122 -37.10 -36.56 -13.22
CA ARG A 122 -38.05 -37.29 -14.05
C ARG A 122 -39.38 -36.54 -13.99
N THR A 123 -39.88 -36.08 -15.13
CA THR A 123 -41.24 -35.55 -15.27
C THR A 123 -42.25 -36.69 -15.28
N LYS A 124 -43.33 -36.51 -14.52
CA LYS A 124 -44.66 -37.10 -14.75
C LYS A 124 -45.67 -36.00 -14.50
#